data_AF-A0A2D9T0W3-F1
#
_entry.id   AF-A0A2D9T0W3-F1
#
_cell.length_a   1.000
_cell.length_b   1.000
_cell.length_c   1.000
_cell.angle_alpha   90.00
_cell.angle_beta   90.00
_cell.angle_gamma   90.00
#
_symmetry.space_group_name_H-M   'P 1'
#
loop_
_entity.id
_entity.type
_entity.pdbx_description
1 polymer ?
#
loop_
_entity_poly.entity_id
_entity_poly.type
_entity_poly.pdbx_seq_one_letter_code
_entity_poly.pdbx_strand_id
1 'polypeptide(L)' 'MHPPRPIDGEHVYEAATSKDAIIVVAMLAYRHIECRVLPGGDGRRFAFIPIDDQETVAAELIERWAPESLRLRE' A
#
# COMPACT_ATOMS: atom_id res chain seq x y z
N MET A 1 -17.26 -0.67 8.93
CA MET A 1 -15.96 -0.28 9.52
C MET A 1 -15.32 0.72 8.56
N HIS A 2 -14.82 1.87 9.02
CA HIS A 2 -14.15 2.85 8.16
C HIS A 2 -12.67 2.47 7.97
N PRO A 3 -12.08 2.70 6.79
CA PRO A 3 -10.63 2.55 6.62
C PRO A 3 -9.88 3.39 7.66
N PRO A 4 -8.70 2.93 8.12
CA PRO A 4 -7.84 3.77 8.93
C PRO A 4 -7.49 5.05 8.15
N ARG A 5 -7.45 6.20 8.84
CA ARG A 5 -7.13 7.47 8.19
C ARG A 5 -5.65 7.52 7.78
N PRO A 6 -5.34 8.09 6.59
CA PRO A 6 -3.97 8.44 6.23
C PRO A 6 -3.42 9.54 7.15
N ILE A 7 -2.09 9.63 7.21
CA ILE A 7 -1.39 10.81 7.70
C ILE A 7 -1.09 11.73 6.50
N ASP A 8 -0.90 13.02 6.74
CA ASP A 8 -0.51 13.97 5.72
C ASP A 8 0.73 13.46 4.95
N GLY A 9 0.59 13.29 3.64
CA GLY A 9 1.64 12.79 2.76
C GLY A 9 1.63 11.28 2.48
N GLU A 10 0.54 10.55 2.76
CA GLU A 10 0.40 9.12 2.40
C GLU A 10 -0.77 8.86 1.44
N HIS A 11 -0.54 8.00 0.45
CA HIS A 11 -1.60 7.34 -0.33
C HIS A 11 -2.04 6.04 0.34
N VAL A 12 -3.34 5.77 0.33
CA VAL A 12 -3.92 4.55 0.92
C VAL A 12 -4.30 3.57 -0.17
N TYR A 13 -3.74 2.37 -0.11
CA TYR A 13 -4.09 1.26 -0.99
C TYR A 13 -4.78 0.16 -0.21
N GLU A 14 -5.86 -0.39 -0.75
CA GLU A 14 -6.54 -1.56 -0.20
C GLU A 14 -6.11 -2.82 -0.93
N ALA A 15 -5.70 -3.82 -0.16
CA ALA A 15 -5.42 -5.18 -0.63
C ALA A 15 -6.51 -6.14 -0.12
N ALA A 16 -7.02 -6.98 -1.03
CA ALA A 16 -8.09 -7.92 -0.71
C ALA A 16 -7.65 -9.01 0.29
N THR A 17 -6.36 -9.33 0.34
CA THR A 17 -5.81 -10.39 1.19
C THR A 17 -4.56 -9.92 1.95
N SER A 18 -4.26 -10.62 3.05
CA SER A 18 -3.01 -10.40 3.78
C SER A 18 -1.77 -10.75 2.94
N LYS A 19 -1.88 -11.72 2.03
CA LYS A 19 -0.79 -12.11 1.11
C LYS A 19 -0.46 -10.96 0.16
N ASP A 20 -1.47 -10.34 -0.44
CA ASP A 20 -1.26 -9.26 -1.40
C ASP A 20 -0.64 -8.03 -0.73
N ALA A 21 -1.09 -7.69 0.48
CA ALA A 21 -0.46 -6.63 1.25
C ALA A 21 1.01 -6.90 1.59
N ILE A 22 1.36 -8.15 1.92
CA ILE A 22 2.75 -8.55 2.18
C ILE A 22 3.61 -8.40 0.92
N ILE A 23 3.08 -8.75 -0.26
CA ILE A 23 3.78 -8.57 -1.55
C ILE A 23 4.11 -7.09 -1.77
N VAL A 24 3.14 -6.19 -1.54
CA VAL A 24 3.34 -4.74 -1.68
C VAL A 24 4.41 -4.24 -0.71
N VAL A 25 4.36 -4.64 0.55
CA VAL A 25 5.38 -4.28 1.56
C VAL A 25 6.76 -4.75 1.13
N ALA A 26 6.90 -6.01 0.71
CA ALA A 26 8.17 -6.58 0.32
C ALA A 26 8.77 -5.86 -0.90
N MET A 27 7.94 -5.53 -1.89
CA MET A 27 8.33 -4.82 -3.10
C MET A 27 8.84 -3.40 -2.80
N LEU A 28 8.14 -2.66 -1.95
CA LEU A 28 8.53 -1.31 -1.57
C LEU A 28 9.78 -1.32 -0.67
N ALA A 29 9.84 -2.25 0.29
CA ALA A 29 11.00 -2.43 1.16
C ALA A 29 12.27 -2.79 0.38
N TYR A 30 12.17 -3.58 -0.70
CA TYR A 30 13.31 -3.88 -1.59
C TYR A 30 13.92 -2.61 -2.21
N ARG A 31 13.13 -1.54 -2.32
CA ARG A 31 13.54 -0.24 -2.85
C ARG A 31 13.78 0.79 -1.75
N HIS A 32 13.86 0.34 -0.49
CA HIS A 32 14.03 1.18 0.69
C HIS A 32 12.89 2.19 0.90
N ILE A 33 11.68 1.87 0.43
CA ILE A 33 10.48 2.67 0.64
C ILE A 33 9.73 2.05 1.81
N GLU A 34 9.67 2.77 2.93
CA GLU A 34 8.91 2.33 4.10
C GLU A 34 7.41 2.54 3.87
N CYS A 35 6.61 1.50 4.11
CA CYS A 35 5.16 1.59 4.07
C CYS A 35 4.56 0.93 5.31
N ARG A 36 3.40 1.40 5.73
CA ARG A 36 2.69 0.85 6.89
C ARG A 36 1.52 0.02 6.42
N VAL A 37 1.24 -1.09 7.09
CA VAL A 37 0.06 -1.92 6.79
C VAL A 37 -0.81 -2.11 8.02
N LEU A 38 -2.08 -1.75 7.90
CA LEU A 38 -3.07 -1.88 8.96
C LEU A 38 -4.21 -2.84 8.54
N PRO A 39 -4.81 -3.57 9.49
CA PRO A 39 -5.97 -4.41 9.22
C PRO A 39 -7.22 -3.57 8.94
N GLY A 40 -8.03 -4.00 7.97
CA GLY A 40 -9.22 -3.27 7.53
C GLY A 40 -10.58 -3.80 8.00
N GLY A 41 -10.59 -4.93 8.71
CA GLY A 41 -11.79 -5.76 8.88
C GLY A 41 -11.95 -6.75 7.73
N ASP A 42 -12.65 -7.86 7.97
CA ASP A 42 -13.05 -8.84 6.95
C ASP A 42 -11.90 -9.46 6.13
N GLY A 43 -10.70 -9.53 6.71
CA GLY A 43 -9.50 -10.11 6.08
C GLY A 43 -8.73 -9.17 5.14
N ARG A 44 -9.26 -7.96 4.87
CA ARG A 44 -8.60 -6.94 4.04
C ARG A 44 -7.49 -6.22 4.79
N ARG A 45 -6.57 -5.63 4.03
CA ARG A 45 -5.43 -4.85 4.54
C ARG A 45 -5.34 -3.52 3.83
N PHE A 46 -4.91 -2.49 4.55
CA PHE A 46 -4.66 -1.16 4.02
C PHE A 46 -3.17 -0.86 4.10
N ALA A 47 -2.55 -0.58 2.95
CA ALA A 47 -1.16 -0.14 2.82
C ALA A 47 -1.12 1.38 2.69
N PHE A 48 -0.29 2.02 3.51
CA PHE A 48 -0.07 3.45 3.54
C PHE A 48 1.31 3.71 2.96
N ILE A 49 1.35 4.35 1.81
CA ILE A 49 2.55 4.54 0.99
C ILE A 49 2.89 6.03 0.98
N PRO A 50 4.11 6.44 1.35
CA PRO A 50 4.53 7.84 1.30
C PRO A 50 4.44 8.42 -0.11
N ILE A 51 4.03 9.69 -0.19
CA ILE A 51 3.96 10.54 -1.40
C ILE A 51 5.18 11.49 -1.42
N ASP A 52 6.29 11.08 -0.83
CA ASP A 52 7.51 11.89 -0.77
C ASP A 52 8.35 11.76 -2.05
N ASP A 53 9.64 12.09 -2.00
CA ASP A 53 10.57 11.99 -3.13
C ASP A 53 10.62 10.58 -3.78
N GLN A 54 10.05 9.55 -3.12
CA GLN A 54 9.95 8.18 -3.64
C GLN A 54 8.61 7.87 -4.30
N GLU A 55 7.66 8.81 -4.39
CA GLU A 55 6.31 8.57 -4.96
C GLU A 55 6.38 7.99 -6.37
N THR A 56 7.22 8.57 -7.24
CA THR A 56 7.35 8.10 -8.63
C THR A 56 7.88 6.67 -8.69
N VAL A 57 8.82 6.32 -7.81
CA VAL A 57 9.38 4.96 -7.73
C VAL A 57 8.33 3.99 -7.18
N ALA A 58 7.59 4.38 -6.14
CA ALA A 58 6.51 3.57 -5.59
C ALA A 58 5.41 3.33 -6.63
N ALA A 59 5.01 4.36 -7.38
CA ALA A 59 4.02 4.27 -8.45
C ALA A 59 4.46 3.31 -9.56
N GLU A 60 5.71 3.40 -10.04
CA GLU A 60 6.25 2.49 -11.06
C GLU A 60 6.24 1.03 -10.58
N LEU A 61 6.65 0.78 -9.33
CA LEU A 61 6.64 -0.56 -8.76
C LEU A 61 5.22 -1.13 -8.67
N ILE A 62 4.28 -0.31 -8.22
CA ILE A 62 2.87 -0.70 -8.10
C ILE A 62 2.29 -1.02 -9.48
N GLU A 63 2.50 -0.15 -10.47
CA GLU A 63 2.00 -0.36 -11.83
C GLU A 63 2.52 -1.68 -12.43
N ARG A 64 3.78 -2.01 -12.17
CA ARG A 64 4.47 -3.12 -12.84
C ARG A 64 4.35 -4.45 -12.12
N TRP A 65 4.21 -4.45 -10.79
CA TRP A 65 4.35 -5.67 -9.99
C TRP A 65 3.30 -5.82 -8.88
N ALA A 66 2.40 -4.86 -8.68
CA ALA A 66 1.39 -5.00 -7.64
C ALA A 66 0.44 -6.17 -7.95
N PRO A 67 -0.06 -6.85 -6.90
CA PRO A 67 -1.16 -7.79 -7.05
C PRO A 67 -2.37 -7.11 -7.69
N GLU A 68 -3.09 -7.85 -8.55
CA GLU A 68 -4.30 -7.36 -9.23
C GLU A 68 -5.41 -6.92 -8.26
N SER A 69 -5.36 -7.31 -6.99
CA SER A 69 -6.33 -6.93 -5.98
C SER A 69 -6.07 -5.54 -5.35
N LEU A 70 -4.90 -4.94 -5.59
CA LEU A 70 -4.52 -3.66 -4.98
C LEU A 70 -5.29 -2.50 -5.61
N ARG A 71 -5.94 -1.66 -4.80
CA ARG A 71 -6.74 -0.51 -5.27
C ARG A 71 -6.42 0.73 -4.45
N LEU A 72 -6.15 1.85 -5.12
CA LEU A 72 -6.05 3.15 -4.47
C LEU A 72 -7.42 3.53 -3.87
N ARG A 73 -7.41 4.07 -2.66
CA ARG A 73 -8.57 4.60 -1.94
C ARG A 73 -8.33 6.09 -1.67
N GLU A 74 -9.27 6.92 -2.12
CA GLU A 74 -9.36 8.35 -1.77
C GLU A 74 -9.80 8.55 -0.30
#